data_AF-A0A419X851-F1
#
_entry.id   AF-A0A419X851-F1
#
_cell.length_a   1.000
_cell.length_b   1.000
_cell.length_c   1.000
_cell.angle_alpha   90.00
_cell.angle_beta   90.00
_cell.angle_gamma   90.00
#
_symmetry.space_group_name_H-M   'P 1'
#
loop_
_entity.id
_entity.type
_entity.pdbx_description
1 polymer ?
#
loop_
_entity_poly.entity_id
_entity_poly.type
_entity_poly.pdbx_seq_one_letter_code
_entity_poly.pdbx_strand_id
1 'polypeptide(L)'
;MNTLLKISLILLLVLSLLGIADYYIPDCSLFQDYIRGTFTETIGILVTIVLIEIILSNSRKKEHEILINKSAIRAIEMINISLENYNRAAFDIATPSDKKHLMTNKTLDDNFLFADLCELFESSNSLIFEGIFVSKIEVYFDKLDHLAQTIKTALYQVDLSYHNELSKLLIDFIKYIEEYYPKNGILKDKTQSLGDGKMKDEIKKIISEHTGNVEYEGTVKDKYVRLYEIIRYINNFKKGYKKLELDIRMKN
;
A
#
# COMPACT_ATOMS: atom_id res chain seq x y z
N MET A 1 6.44 -24.96 22.61
CA MET A 1 5.52 -24.65 23.73
C MET A 1 5.54 -25.71 24.85
N ASN A 2 5.65 -27.01 24.57
CA ASN A 2 5.61 -28.07 25.59
C ASN A 2 6.84 -28.21 26.51
N THR A 3 8.03 -27.76 26.11
CA THR A 3 9.27 -27.96 26.90
C THR A 3 9.40 -26.98 28.07
N LEU A 4 9.10 -25.69 27.83
CA LEU A 4 9.10 -24.63 28.85
C LEU A 4 8.06 -24.89 29.95
N LEU A 5 6.89 -25.39 29.56
CA LEU A 5 5.80 -25.70 30.49
C LEU A 5 6.17 -26.88 31.41
N LYS A 6 6.85 -27.91 30.88
CA LYS A 6 7.40 -29.03 31.66
C LYS A 6 8.49 -28.59 32.64
N ILE A 7 9.40 -27.72 32.20
CA ILE A 7 10.49 -27.19 33.06
C ILE A 7 9.90 -26.35 34.21
N SER A 8 8.94 -25.48 33.93
CA SER A 8 8.25 -24.70 34.97
C SER A 8 7.53 -25.59 35.99
N LEU A 9 6.89 -26.68 35.54
CA LEU A 9 6.16 -27.60 36.42
C LEU A 9 7.10 -28.36 37.37
N ILE A 10 8.26 -28.79 36.86
CA ILE A 10 9.30 -29.46 37.66
C ILE A 10 9.89 -28.50 38.69
N LEU A 11 10.19 -27.27 38.30
CA LEU A 11 10.73 -26.24 39.21
C LEU A 11 9.75 -25.87 40.33
N LEU A 12 8.46 -25.76 40.01
CA LEU A 12 7.41 -25.48 40.99
C LEU A 12 7.26 -26.63 41.99
N LEU A 13 7.43 -27.87 41.54
CA LEU A 13 7.41 -29.07 42.38
C LEU A 13 8.62 -29.11 43.32
N VAL A 14 9.82 -28.81 42.82
CA VAL A 14 11.06 -28.73 43.64
C VAL A 14 10.98 -27.63 44.70
N LEU A 15 10.49 -26.43 44.34
CA LEU A 15 10.31 -25.33 45.29
C LEU A 15 9.26 -25.64 46.36
N SER A 16 8.17 -26.33 45.99
CA SER A 16 7.15 -26.76 46.95
C SER A 16 7.71 -27.77 47.94
N LEU A 17 8.52 -28.72 47.47
CA LEU A 17 9.19 -29.71 48.33
C LEU A 17 10.21 -29.06 49.29
N LEU A 18 10.98 -28.07 48.81
CA LEU A 18 11.93 -27.33 49.65
C LEU A 18 11.21 -26.49 50.72
N GLY A 19 10.09 -25.84 50.37
CA GLY A 19 9.27 -25.10 51.34
C GLY A 19 8.62 -26.00 52.41
N ILE A 20 8.18 -27.20 52.01
CA ILE A 20 7.70 -28.22 52.95
C ILE A 20 8.84 -28.71 53.85
N ALA A 21 10.04 -28.93 53.30
CA ALA A 21 11.18 -29.38 54.08
C ALA A 21 11.58 -28.36 55.16
N ASP A 22 11.61 -27.05 54.85
CA ASP A 22 11.91 -25.99 55.83
C ASP A 22 10.91 -25.96 57.00
N TYR A 23 9.62 -26.30 56.77
CA TYR A 23 8.59 -26.35 57.82
C TYR A 23 8.79 -27.47 58.85
N TYR A 24 9.36 -28.61 58.45
CA TYR A 24 9.50 -29.78 59.32
C TYR A 24 10.87 -29.89 60.01
N ILE A 25 11.82 -29.01 59.70
CA ILE A 25 13.18 -29.06 60.24
C ILE A 25 13.28 -28.20 61.50
N PRO A 26 13.86 -28.70 62.61
CA PRO A 26 14.04 -27.93 63.84
C PRO A 26 14.86 -26.66 63.62
N ASP A 27 14.42 -25.58 64.25
CA ASP A 27 15.12 -24.30 64.24
C ASP A 27 16.56 -24.47 64.77
N CYS A 28 17.54 -23.91 64.06
CA CYS A 28 18.99 -23.93 64.36
C CYS A 28 19.77 -25.20 63.94
N SER A 29 19.37 -25.88 62.86
CA SER A 29 20.20 -26.91 62.24
C SER A 29 20.94 -26.40 61.00
N LEU A 30 22.19 -26.86 60.79
CA LEU A 30 22.96 -26.57 59.55
C LEU A 30 22.20 -26.94 58.27
N PHE A 31 21.28 -27.90 58.38
CA PHE A 31 20.44 -28.37 57.27
C PHE A 31 19.34 -27.36 56.90
N GLN A 32 18.80 -26.63 57.88
CA GLN A 32 17.83 -25.55 57.65
C GLN A 32 18.49 -24.37 56.90
N ASP A 33 19.70 -23.98 57.31
CA ASP A 33 20.46 -22.92 56.63
C ASP A 33 20.80 -23.31 55.18
N TYR A 34 21.15 -24.58 54.94
CA TYR A 34 21.38 -25.11 53.60
C TYR A 34 20.11 -25.08 52.72
N ILE A 35 18.95 -25.45 53.28
CA ILE A 35 17.67 -25.42 52.54
C ILE A 35 17.25 -23.99 52.23
N ARG A 36 17.40 -23.05 53.18
CA ARG A 36 17.09 -21.63 52.94
C ARG A 36 18.04 -21.00 51.91
N GLY A 37 19.33 -21.36 51.96
CA GLY A 37 20.32 -20.94 50.97
C GLY A 37 19.96 -21.43 49.56
N THR A 38 19.74 -22.73 49.40
CA THR A 38 19.37 -23.33 48.11
C THR A 38 18.02 -22.83 47.58
N PHE A 39 17.04 -22.59 48.45
CA PHE A 39 15.76 -21.98 48.08
C PHE A 39 15.92 -20.55 47.55
N THR A 40 16.68 -19.71 48.27
CA THR A 40 16.92 -18.31 47.89
C THR A 40 17.71 -18.21 46.57
N GLU A 41 18.73 -19.05 46.39
CA GLU A 41 19.49 -19.15 45.14
C GLU A 41 18.59 -19.59 43.97
N THR A 42 17.74 -20.59 44.18
CA THR A 42 16.81 -21.08 43.14
C THR A 42 15.80 -20.01 42.73
N ILE A 43 15.27 -19.25 43.69
CA ILE A 43 14.40 -18.09 43.40
C ILE A 43 15.17 -17.03 42.62
N GLY A 44 16.41 -16.71 43.02
CA GLY A 44 17.25 -15.74 42.32
C GLY A 44 17.49 -16.12 40.86
N ILE A 45 17.76 -17.41 40.60
CA ILE A 45 17.91 -17.96 39.24
C ILE A 45 16.60 -17.81 38.45
N LEU A 46 15.46 -18.18 39.04
CA LEU A 46 14.16 -18.05 38.37
C LEU A 46 13.81 -16.61 37.99
N VAL A 47 13.97 -15.67 38.93
CA VAL A 47 13.72 -14.24 38.69
C VAL A 47 14.61 -13.75 37.55
N THR A 48 15.88 -14.15 37.55
CA THR A 48 16.83 -13.79 36.48
C THR A 48 16.39 -14.36 35.13
N ILE A 49 15.97 -15.63 35.05
CA ILE A 49 15.48 -16.25 33.82
C ILE A 49 14.26 -15.50 33.28
N VAL A 50 13.28 -15.19 34.14
CA VAL A 50 12.07 -14.45 33.75
C VAL A 50 12.43 -13.05 33.23
N LEU A 51 13.35 -12.35 33.91
CA LEU A 51 13.78 -11.01 33.52
C LEU A 51 14.51 -11.04 32.16
N ILE A 52 15.39 -12.02 31.94
CA ILE A 52 16.04 -12.25 30.64
C ILE A 52 15.01 -12.52 29.55
N GLU A 53 14.02 -13.39 29.79
CA GLU A 53 12.99 -13.70 28.80
C GLU A 53 12.15 -12.47 28.46
N ILE A 54 11.82 -11.63 29.45
CA ILE A 54 11.13 -10.35 29.21
C ILE A 54 11.98 -9.44 28.32
N ILE A 55 13.26 -9.23 28.65
CA ILE A 55 14.17 -8.39 27.86
C ILE A 55 14.29 -8.93 26.42
N LEU A 56 14.52 -10.23 26.26
CA LEU A 56 14.66 -10.86 24.96
C LEU A 56 13.36 -10.77 24.16
N SER A 57 12.20 -10.98 24.77
CA SER A 57 10.91 -10.85 24.10
C SER A 57 10.64 -9.43 23.61
N ASN A 58 10.99 -8.41 24.41
CA ASN A 58 10.87 -7.01 24.01
C ASN A 58 11.86 -6.65 22.89
N SER A 59 13.09 -7.16 22.97
CA SER A 59 14.10 -6.98 21.91
C SER A 59 13.63 -7.58 20.59
N ARG A 60 13.12 -8.82 20.61
CA ARG A 60 12.56 -9.51 19.42
C ARG A 60 11.39 -8.74 18.82
N LYS A 61 10.47 -8.20 19.64
CA LYS A 61 9.35 -7.39 19.16
C LYS A 61 9.83 -6.12 18.44
N LYS A 62 10.79 -5.41 19.04
CA LYS A 62 11.36 -4.20 18.45
C LYS A 62 12.09 -4.48 17.14
N GLU A 63 12.88 -5.54 17.09
CA GLU A 63 13.58 -5.96 15.87
C GLU A 63 12.59 -6.34 14.76
N HIS A 64 11.52 -7.05 15.11
CA HIS A 64 10.46 -7.41 14.18
C HIS A 64 9.72 -6.17 13.61
N GLU A 65 9.40 -5.20 14.46
CA GLU A 65 8.80 -3.93 14.05
C GLU A 65 9.69 -3.16 13.07
N ILE A 66 11.00 -3.06 13.37
CA ILE A 66 11.98 -2.42 12.48
C ILE A 66 12.01 -3.11 11.11
N LEU A 67 12.03 -4.45 11.09
CA LEU A 67 12.06 -5.22 9.85
C LEU A 67 10.79 -5.00 9.02
N ILE A 68 9.62 -5.01 9.66
CA ILE A 68 8.34 -4.73 9.01
C ILE A 68 8.34 -3.30 8.45
N ASN A 69 8.73 -2.30 9.23
CA ASN A 69 8.79 -0.91 8.76
C ASN A 69 9.72 -0.74 7.56
N LYS A 70 10.90 -1.37 7.58
CA LYS A 70 11.83 -1.36 6.44
C LYS A 70 11.25 -2.01 5.18
N SER A 71 10.41 -3.03 5.33
CA SER A 71 9.71 -3.63 4.20
C SER A 71 8.60 -2.72 3.66
N ALA A 72 7.85 -2.05 4.54
CA ALA A 72 6.83 -1.08 4.17
C ALA A 72 7.42 0.12 3.41
N ILE A 73 8.55 0.68 3.88
CA ILE A 73 9.22 1.80 3.19
C ILE A 73 9.63 1.41 1.77
N ARG A 74 10.18 0.21 1.56
CA ARG A 74 10.56 -0.27 0.23
C ARG A 74 9.34 -0.41 -0.70
N ALA A 75 8.21 -0.92 -0.19
CA ALA A 75 6.97 -0.95 -0.96
C ALA A 75 6.49 0.46 -1.31
N ILE A 76 6.55 1.40 -0.37
CA ILE A 76 6.18 2.81 -0.61
C ILE A 76 7.03 3.42 -1.74
N GLU A 77 8.33 3.14 -1.75
CA GLU A 77 9.23 3.60 -2.82
C GLU A 77 8.86 3.03 -4.19
N MET A 78 8.55 1.73 -4.26
CA MET A 78 8.10 1.09 -5.52
C MET A 78 6.77 1.66 -6.03
N ILE A 79 5.82 1.89 -5.11
CA ILE A 79 4.53 2.51 -5.43
C ILE A 79 4.74 3.94 -5.91
N ASN A 80 5.64 4.72 -5.29
CA ASN A 80 5.93 6.09 -5.71
C ASN A 80 6.51 6.18 -7.12
N ILE A 81 7.43 5.29 -7.48
CA ILE A 81 7.96 5.20 -8.85
C ILE A 81 6.82 4.92 -9.84
N SER A 82 5.93 3.98 -9.51
CA SER A 82 4.78 3.64 -10.36
C SER A 82 3.78 4.80 -10.45
N LEU A 83 3.53 5.52 -9.35
CA LEU A 83 2.68 6.70 -9.30
C LEU A 83 3.24 7.84 -10.14
N GLU A 84 4.54 8.05 -10.13
CA GLU A 84 5.18 9.07 -10.96
C GLU A 84 4.99 8.79 -12.45
N ASN A 85 5.20 7.54 -12.86
CA ASN A 85 4.95 7.11 -14.24
C ASN A 85 3.48 7.26 -14.64
N TYR A 86 2.55 6.86 -13.76
CA TYR A 86 1.13 7.10 -13.94
C TYR A 86 0.82 8.60 -14.10
N ASN A 87 1.38 9.46 -13.24
CA ASN A 87 1.12 10.90 -13.28
C ASN A 87 1.56 11.54 -14.60
N ARG A 88 2.70 11.12 -15.14
CA ARG A 88 3.17 11.60 -16.45
C ARG A 88 2.21 11.19 -17.56
N ALA A 89 1.71 9.96 -17.54
CA ALA A 89 0.75 9.48 -18.54
C ALA A 89 -0.63 10.15 -18.40
N ALA A 90 -1.11 10.32 -17.16
CA ALA A 90 -2.35 11.04 -16.87
C ALA A 90 -2.28 12.51 -17.31
N PHE A 91 -1.15 13.18 -17.05
CA PHE A 91 -0.90 14.52 -17.54
C PHE A 91 -0.91 14.61 -19.07
N ASP A 92 -0.41 13.58 -19.76
CA ASP A 92 -0.34 13.59 -21.22
C ASP A 92 -1.72 13.52 -21.89
N ILE A 93 -2.67 12.80 -21.29
CA ILE A 93 -4.05 12.66 -21.78
C ILE A 93 -5.00 13.78 -21.31
N ALA A 94 -4.72 14.42 -20.17
CA ALA A 94 -5.63 15.37 -19.53
C ALA A 94 -5.13 16.82 -19.56
N THR A 95 -4.05 17.09 -20.29
CA THR A 95 -3.57 18.43 -20.60
C THR A 95 -3.55 18.57 -22.13
N PRO A 96 -4.32 19.51 -22.70
CA PRO A 96 -4.28 19.80 -24.14
C PRO A 96 -2.88 20.23 -24.61
N SER A 97 -2.52 19.89 -25.84
CA SER A 97 -1.15 20.09 -26.34
C SER A 97 -0.74 21.57 -26.41
N ASP A 98 -1.70 22.45 -26.67
CA ASP A 98 -1.51 23.92 -26.64
C ASP A 98 -1.25 24.46 -25.24
N LYS A 99 -1.68 23.79 -24.16
CA LYS A 99 -1.45 24.23 -22.76
C LYS A 99 -0.19 23.63 -22.13
N LYS A 100 0.40 22.56 -22.69
CA LYS A 100 1.54 21.83 -22.09
C LYS A 100 2.78 22.70 -21.88
N HIS A 101 3.07 23.63 -22.78
CA HIS A 101 4.25 24.50 -22.69
C HIS A 101 4.18 25.52 -21.55
N LEU A 102 2.99 25.73 -20.98
CA LEU A 102 2.75 26.67 -19.89
C LEU A 102 2.95 26.03 -18.51
N MET A 103 3.09 24.69 -18.43
CA MET A 103 3.23 23.98 -17.16
C MET A 103 4.68 23.58 -16.88
N THR A 104 5.26 24.22 -15.87
CA THR A 104 6.67 24.03 -15.44
C THR A 104 6.89 22.67 -14.77
N ASN A 105 5.88 22.14 -14.10
CA ASN A 105 5.89 20.82 -13.47
C ASN A 105 4.82 19.98 -14.18
N LYS A 106 5.18 18.81 -14.73
CA LYS A 106 4.26 17.88 -15.42
C LYS A 106 3.29 17.21 -14.42
N THR A 107 2.55 18.02 -13.69
CA THR A 107 1.58 17.62 -12.67
C THR A 107 0.19 17.93 -13.19
N LEU A 108 -0.70 16.95 -13.10
CA LEU A 108 -2.11 17.13 -13.46
C LEU A 108 -2.75 18.20 -12.56
N ASP A 109 -3.49 19.12 -13.18
CA ASP A 109 -4.33 20.10 -12.47
C ASP A 109 -5.48 19.38 -11.75
N ASP A 110 -5.72 19.73 -10.49
CA ASP A 110 -6.84 19.22 -9.70
C ASP A 110 -8.21 19.57 -10.34
N ASN A 111 -8.25 20.62 -11.16
CA ASN A 111 -9.45 21.15 -11.80
C ASN A 111 -9.50 20.89 -13.32
N PHE A 112 -8.75 19.91 -13.83
CA PHE A 112 -8.82 19.56 -15.25
C PHE A 112 -10.25 19.21 -15.67
N LEU A 113 -10.63 19.63 -16.87
CA LEU A 113 -11.98 19.51 -17.40
C LEU A 113 -12.13 18.21 -18.20
N PHE A 114 -13.36 17.72 -18.32
CA PHE A 114 -13.65 16.57 -19.18
C PHE A 114 -13.19 16.79 -20.63
N ALA A 115 -13.41 18.00 -21.15
CA ALA A 115 -13.01 18.40 -22.50
C ALA A 115 -11.49 18.34 -22.72
N ASP A 116 -10.67 18.40 -21.66
CA ASP A 116 -9.21 18.28 -21.77
C ASP A 116 -8.77 16.86 -22.18
N LEU A 117 -9.67 15.86 -22.11
CA LEU A 117 -9.43 14.48 -22.58
C LEU A 117 -9.57 14.32 -24.11
N CYS A 118 -9.91 15.37 -24.87
CA CYS A 118 -10.25 15.24 -26.29
C CYS A 118 -9.10 14.71 -27.18
N GLU A 119 -7.86 14.81 -26.72
CA GLU A 119 -6.67 14.34 -27.43
C GLU A 119 -6.25 12.91 -27.09
N LEU A 120 -7.05 12.14 -26.34
CA LEU A 120 -6.64 10.84 -25.79
C LEU A 120 -6.16 9.80 -26.84
N PHE A 121 -6.67 9.85 -28.07
CA PHE A 121 -6.30 8.93 -29.17
C PHE A 121 -5.13 9.42 -30.03
N GLU A 122 -4.59 10.59 -29.75
CA GLU A 122 -3.42 11.11 -30.46
C GLU A 122 -2.15 10.34 -30.06
N SER A 123 -1.11 10.44 -30.88
CA SER A 123 0.18 9.81 -30.59
C SER A 123 0.79 10.38 -29.31
N SER A 124 1.36 9.50 -28.49
CA SER A 124 2.16 9.91 -27.34
C SER A 124 3.47 10.50 -27.82
N ASN A 125 3.65 11.81 -27.66
CA ASN A 125 4.93 12.49 -27.89
C ASN A 125 5.74 12.62 -26.60
N SER A 126 5.17 12.23 -25.45
CA SER A 126 5.73 12.52 -24.12
C SER A 126 6.76 11.49 -23.65
N LEU A 127 6.77 10.29 -24.24
CA LEU A 127 7.69 9.20 -23.91
C LEU A 127 8.43 8.73 -25.16
N ILE A 128 9.58 9.35 -25.43
CA ILE A 128 10.49 9.03 -26.56
C ILE A 128 10.86 7.53 -26.64
N PHE A 129 10.67 6.77 -25.56
CA PHE A 129 10.96 5.33 -25.46
C PHE A 129 9.82 4.40 -25.89
N GLU A 130 8.58 4.89 -25.98
CA GLU A 130 7.45 4.10 -26.43
C GLU A 130 7.23 4.41 -27.92
N GLY A 131 7.30 3.38 -28.77
CA GLY A 131 7.38 3.55 -30.23
C GLY A 131 6.32 4.50 -30.82
N ILE A 132 6.66 5.10 -31.96
CA ILE A 132 5.95 6.18 -32.69
C ILE A 132 4.44 5.91 -32.96
N PHE A 133 3.96 4.68 -32.70
CA PHE A 133 2.61 4.21 -33.02
C PHE A 133 1.67 4.03 -31.80
N VAL A 134 2.12 4.32 -30.57
CA VAL A 134 1.30 4.17 -29.36
C VAL A 134 0.52 5.46 -29.06
N SER A 135 -0.78 5.34 -28.84
CA SER A 135 -1.66 6.46 -28.49
C SER A 135 -1.54 6.80 -27.00
N LYS A 136 -1.77 8.08 -26.65
CA LYS A 136 -1.69 8.57 -25.26
C LYS A 136 -2.53 7.72 -24.28
N ILE A 137 -3.72 7.28 -24.72
CA ILE A 137 -4.61 6.42 -23.91
C ILE A 137 -4.07 5.00 -23.68
N GLU A 138 -3.33 4.42 -24.62
CA GLU A 138 -2.69 3.11 -24.41
C GLU A 138 -1.58 3.20 -23.37
N VAL A 139 -0.75 4.24 -23.47
CA VAL A 139 0.28 4.55 -22.47
C VAL A 139 -0.34 4.73 -21.09
N TYR A 140 -1.43 5.50 -21.01
CA TYR A 140 -2.16 5.70 -19.76
C TYR A 140 -2.60 4.38 -19.12
N PHE A 141 -3.25 3.50 -19.89
CA PHE A 141 -3.71 2.22 -19.35
C PHE A 141 -2.56 1.28 -18.99
N ASP A 142 -1.46 1.27 -19.74
CA ASP A 142 -0.25 0.53 -19.38
C ASP A 142 0.32 0.98 -18.02
N LYS A 143 0.43 2.30 -17.79
CA LYS A 143 0.93 2.82 -16.51
C LYS A 143 -0.05 2.62 -15.36
N LEU A 144 -1.36 2.68 -15.62
CA LEU A 144 -2.37 2.37 -14.62
C LEU A 144 -2.36 0.87 -14.24
N ASP A 145 -2.26 -0.03 -15.20
CA ASP A 145 -2.12 -1.47 -14.96
C ASP A 145 -0.86 -1.77 -14.13
N HIS A 146 0.27 -1.15 -14.51
CA HIS A 146 1.51 -1.30 -13.76
C HIS A 146 1.38 -0.78 -12.32
N LEU A 147 0.76 0.38 -12.11
CA LEU A 147 0.49 0.91 -10.77
C LEU A 147 -0.38 -0.04 -9.93
N ALA A 148 -1.49 -0.52 -10.50
CA ALA A 148 -2.37 -1.46 -9.83
C ALA A 148 -1.64 -2.77 -9.48
N GLN A 149 -0.80 -3.28 -10.39
CA GLN A 149 -0.03 -4.48 -10.16
C GLN A 149 1.05 -4.29 -9.07
N THR A 150 1.73 -3.13 -9.05
CA THR A 150 2.68 -2.79 -7.98
C THR A 150 1.99 -2.74 -6.63
N ILE A 151 0.82 -2.11 -6.54
CA ILE A 151 0.04 -2.02 -5.30
C ILE A 151 -0.43 -3.41 -4.84
N LYS A 152 -0.95 -4.25 -5.75
CA LYS A 152 -1.31 -5.64 -5.44
C LYS A 152 -0.12 -6.41 -4.89
N THR A 153 1.03 -6.29 -5.56
CA THR A 153 2.26 -6.97 -5.13
C THR A 153 2.69 -6.54 -3.73
N ALA A 154 2.64 -5.23 -3.44
CA ALA A 154 2.91 -4.71 -2.10
C ALA A 154 1.94 -5.29 -1.05
N LEU A 155 0.64 -5.32 -1.35
CA LEU A 155 -0.39 -5.89 -0.45
C LEU A 155 -0.19 -7.38 -0.17
N TYR A 156 0.32 -8.16 -1.14
CA TYR A 156 0.54 -9.60 -0.96
C TYR A 156 1.89 -9.95 -0.31
N GLN A 157 2.92 -9.16 -0.57
CA GLN A 157 4.30 -9.51 -0.21
C GLN A 157 4.84 -8.77 1.01
N VAL A 158 4.18 -7.69 1.43
CA VAL A 158 4.64 -6.84 2.53
C VAL A 158 3.65 -6.90 3.68
N ASP A 159 4.18 -7.14 4.87
CA ASP A 159 3.41 -7.04 6.10
C ASP A 159 3.12 -5.57 6.40
N LEU A 160 1.85 -5.19 6.37
CA LEU A 160 1.37 -3.84 6.69
C LEU A 160 0.61 -3.79 8.02
N SER A 161 0.81 -4.76 8.92
CA SER A 161 0.07 -4.86 10.19
C SER A 161 0.23 -3.64 11.11
N TYR A 162 1.38 -2.95 11.03
CA TYR A 162 1.62 -1.68 11.74
C TYR A 162 1.11 -0.44 10.99
N HIS A 163 0.68 -0.61 9.74
CA HIS A 163 0.29 0.45 8.79
C HIS A 163 -1.10 0.18 8.20
N ASN A 164 -2.06 -0.13 9.07
CA ASN A 164 -3.42 -0.55 8.67
C ASN A 164 -4.16 0.48 7.81
N GLU A 165 -3.96 1.77 8.06
CA GLU A 165 -4.56 2.84 7.24
C GLU A 165 -4.02 2.83 5.81
N LEU A 166 -2.72 2.61 5.62
CA LEU A 166 -2.12 2.47 4.31
C LEU A 166 -2.66 1.22 3.61
N SER A 167 -2.68 0.08 4.31
CA SER A 167 -3.24 -1.17 3.78
C SER A 167 -4.67 -0.98 3.29
N LYS A 168 -5.54 -0.35 4.11
CA LYS A 168 -6.91 -0.05 3.74
C LYS A 168 -6.99 0.84 2.50
N LEU A 169 -6.22 1.93 2.47
CA LEU A 169 -6.21 2.87 1.33
C LEU A 169 -5.79 2.16 0.02
N LEU A 170 -4.78 1.29 0.08
CA LEU A 170 -4.31 0.51 -1.06
C LEU A 170 -5.35 -0.52 -1.53
N ILE A 171 -6.04 -1.18 -0.60
CA ILE A 171 -7.14 -2.11 -0.92
C ILE A 171 -8.30 -1.38 -1.60
N ASP A 172 -8.71 -0.23 -1.04
CA ASP A 172 -9.81 0.56 -1.58
C ASP A 172 -9.47 1.07 -3.00
N PHE A 173 -8.21 1.44 -3.25
CA PHE A 173 -7.72 1.75 -4.59
C PHE A 173 -7.89 0.58 -5.55
N ILE A 174 -7.44 -0.63 -5.20
CA ILE A 174 -7.54 -1.80 -6.07
C ILE A 174 -8.99 -2.15 -6.38
N LYS A 175 -9.86 -2.13 -5.36
CA LYS A 175 -11.30 -2.36 -5.56
C LYS A 175 -11.90 -1.38 -6.56
N TYR A 176 -11.60 -0.09 -6.40
CA TYR A 176 -12.11 0.95 -7.30
C TYR A 176 -11.63 0.75 -8.73
N ILE A 177 -10.34 0.46 -8.93
CA ILE A 177 -9.81 0.22 -10.27
C ILE A 177 -10.45 -1.01 -10.90
N GLU A 178 -10.59 -2.13 -10.17
CA GLU A 178 -11.19 -3.36 -10.71
C GLU A 178 -12.67 -3.21 -11.07
N GLU A 179 -13.44 -2.45 -10.28
CA GLU A 179 -14.87 -2.26 -10.50
C GLU A 179 -15.19 -1.32 -11.67
N TYR A 180 -14.43 -0.23 -11.83
CA TYR A 180 -14.76 0.84 -12.76
C TYR A 180 -13.95 0.84 -14.07
N TYR A 181 -13.06 -0.15 -14.29
CA TYR A 181 -12.06 -0.13 -15.36
C TYR A 181 -12.62 -0.08 -16.81
N PRO A 182 -12.46 1.01 -17.57
CA PRO A 182 -13.07 1.14 -18.89
C PRO A 182 -12.14 0.73 -20.06
N LYS A 183 -10.93 0.21 -19.78
CA LYS A 183 -9.85 -0.03 -20.77
C LYS A 183 -10.33 -0.68 -22.05
N ASN A 184 -10.92 -1.86 -21.95
CA ASN A 184 -11.30 -2.66 -23.12
C ASN A 184 -12.30 -1.93 -24.01
N GLY A 185 -13.25 -1.19 -23.41
CA GLY A 185 -14.25 -0.43 -24.14
C GLY A 185 -13.68 0.79 -24.85
N ILE A 186 -12.68 1.45 -24.27
CA ILE A 186 -12.04 2.63 -24.87
C ILE A 186 -11.04 2.23 -25.95
N LEU A 187 -10.22 1.20 -25.71
CA LEU A 187 -9.25 0.74 -26.70
C LEU A 187 -9.91 0.15 -27.95
N LYS A 188 -11.11 -0.44 -27.82
CA LYS A 188 -11.89 -0.92 -28.96
C LYS A 188 -12.32 0.23 -29.89
N ASP A 189 -12.68 1.38 -29.35
CA ASP A 189 -13.12 2.53 -30.13
C ASP A 189 -12.03 3.13 -31.01
N LYS A 190 -10.75 2.89 -30.68
CA LYS A 190 -9.62 3.32 -31.50
C LYS A 190 -9.66 2.71 -32.91
N THR A 191 -10.13 1.47 -33.04
CA THR A 191 -10.11 0.69 -34.28
C THR A 191 -11.47 0.57 -34.97
N GLN A 192 -12.54 1.04 -34.34
CA GLN A 192 -13.89 0.99 -34.90
C GLN A 192 -14.18 2.14 -35.87
N SER A 193 -15.04 1.86 -36.85
CA SER A 193 -15.67 2.85 -37.72
C SER A 193 -17.12 3.08 -37.28
N LEU A 194 -17.60 4.30 -37.45
CA LEU A 194 -18.99 4.69 -37.20
C LEU A 194 -19.53 5.37 -38.46
N GLY A 195 -20.36 4.64 -39.23
CA GLY A 195 -20.77 5.08 -40.57
C GLY A 195 -19.55 5.24 -41.48
N ASP A 196 -19.43 6.42 -42.09
CA ASP A 196 -18.31 6.77 -42.99
C ASP A 196 -17.07 7.31 -42.25
N GLY A 197 -17.16 7.53 -40.94
CA GLY A 197 -16.10 8.11 -40.12
C GLY A 197 -15.38 7.11 -39.20
N LYS A 198 -14.26 7.53 -38.61
CA LYS A 198 -13.60 6.76 -37.55
C LYS A 198 -14.22 7.11 -36.20
N MET A 199 -14.52 6.10 -35.40
CA MET A 199 -15.15 6.25 -34.08
C MET A 199 -14.37 7.19 -33.16
N LYS A 200 -13.03 7.14 -33.20
CA LYS A 200 -12.15 8.05 -32.45
C LYS A 200 -12.35 9.54 -32.77
N ASP A 201 -12.73 9.88 -34.00
CA ASP A 201 -12.90 11.28 -34.43
C ASP A 201 -14.24 11.82 -33.89
N GLU A 202 -15.28 10.99 -33.90
CA GLU A 202 -16.57 11.29 -33.27
C GLU A 202 -16.43 11.48 -31.76
N ILE A 203 -15.65 10.63 -31.10
CA ILE A 203 -15.42 10.73 -29.65
C ILE A 203 -14.64 12.00 -29.30
N LYS A 204 -13.62 12.35 -30.10
CA LYS A 204 -12.91 13.62 -29.94
C LYS A 204 -13.89 14.78 -29.96
N LYS A 205 -14.84 14.77 -30.91
CA LYS A 205 -15.89 15.77 -31.03
C LYS A 205 -16.80 15.80 -29.79
N ILE A 206 -17.36 14.66 -29.39
CA ILE A 206 -18.23 14.52 -28.21
C ILE A 206 -17.55 15.06 -26.93
N ILE A 207 -16.27 14.73 -26.74
CA ILE A 207 -15.50 15.19 -25.56
C ILE A 207 -15.24 16.70 -25.66
N SER A 208 -14.81 17.20 -26.82
CA SER A 208 -14.50 18.63 -27.00
C SER A 208 -15.71 19.55 -26.91
N GLU A 209 -16.88 19.09 -27.36
CA GLU A 209 -18.13 19.87 -27.37
C GLU A 209 -18.89 19.73 -26.05
N HIS A 210 -18.44 18.88 -25.13
CA HIS A 210 -19.12 18.68 -23.86
C HIS A 210 -19.08 19.97 -23.03
N THR A 211 -20.28 20.50 -22.79
CA THR A 211 -20.53 21.65 -21.92
C THR A 211 -21.53 21.21 -20.84
N GLY A 212 -21.28 21.57 -19.59
CA GLY A 212 -22.15 21.21 -18.46
C GLY A 212 -21.57 20.14 -17.52
N ASN A 213 -22.45 19.50 -16.76
CA ASN A 213 -22.08 18.49 -15.77
C ASN A 213 -21.70 17.17 -16.44
N VAL A 214 -20.68 16.52 -15.89
CA VAL A 214 -20.25 15.18 -16.31
C VAL A 214 -21.14 14.15 -15.61
N GLU A 215 -22.11 13.60 -16.34
CA GLU A 215 -23.09 12.64 -15.82
C GLU A 215 -23.17 11.40 -16.73
N TYR A 216 -23.66 10.30 -16.16
CA TYR A 216 -23.93 9.05 -16.87
C TYR A 216 -25.23 9.16 -17.64
N GLU A 217 -25.18 8.93 -18.96
CA GLU A 217 -26.32 9.10 -19.85
C GLU A 217 -26.73 7.76 -20.52
N GLY A 218 -26.03 6.66 -20.22
CA GLY A 218 -26.24 5.36 -20.87
C GLY A 218 -25.71 5.32 -22.31
N THR A 219 -24.77 6.20 -22.66
CA THR A 219 -24.27 6.36 -24.03
C THR A 219 -22.83 5.90 -24.18
N VAL A 220 -22.29 5.97 -25.40
CA VAL A 220 -20.87 5.72 -25.70
C VAL A 220 -19.95 6.62 -24.86
N LYS A 221 -20.43 7.79 -24.42
CA LYS A 221 -19.71 8.76 -23.59
C LYS A 221 -19.40 8.23 -22.19
N ASP A 222 -20.21 7.33 -21.65
CA ASP A 222 -20.13 6.87 -20.24
C ASP A 222 -18.78 6.25 -19.88
N LYS A 223 -18.10 5.56 -20.81
CA LYS A 223 -16.76 5.02 -20.55
C LYS A 223 -15.69 6.11 -20.44
N TYR A 224 -15.87 7.24 -21.11
CA TYR A 224 -14.99 8.40 -20.99
C TYR A 224 -15.30 9.17 -19.71
N VAL A 225 -16.57 9.22 -19.30
CA VAL A 225 -16.95 9.71 -17.97
C VAL A 225 -16.26 8.88 -16.88
N ARG A 226 -16.29 7.55 -16.98
CA ARG A 226 -15.52 6.67 -16.07
C ARG A 226 -14.02 6.95 -16.08
N LEU A 227 -13.43 7.14 -17.26
CA LEU A 227 -12.01 7.50 -17.36
C LEU A 227 -11.72 8.81 -16.62
N TYR A 228 -12.54 9.83 -16.82
CA TYR A 228 -12.43 11.11 -16.12
C TYR A 228 -12.54 10.96 -14.60
N GLU A 229 -13.53 10.20 -14.13
CA GLU A 229 -13.71 9.91 -12.71
C GLU A 229 -12.55 9.11 -12.11
N ILE A 230 -12.00 8.13 -12.81
CA ILE A 230 -10.82 7.37 -12.39
C ILE A 230 -9.62 8.31 -12.22
N ILE A 231 -9.35 9.18 -13.19
CA ILE A 231 -8.22 10.11 -13.09
C ILE A 231 -8.37 11.01 -11.86
N ARG A 232 -9.57 11.54 -11.60
CA ARG A 232 -9.87 12.35 -10.41
C ARG A 232 -9.75 11.55 -9.11
N TYR A 233 -10.27 10.33 -9.10
CA TYR A 233 -10.17 9.42 -7.96
C TYR A 233 -8.71 9.17 -7.60
N ILE A 234 -7.87 8.83 -8.58
CA ILE A 234 -6.45 8.55 -8.34
C ILE A 234 -5.73 9.82 -7.85
N ASN A 235 -6.12 11.00 -8.33
CA ASN A 235 -5.57 12.25 -7.84
C ASN A 235 -5.92 12.52 -6.37
N ASN A 236 -7.13 12.16 -5.93
CA ASN A 236 -7.52 12.20 -4.52
C ASN A 236 -6.81 11.12 -3.69
N PHE A 237 -6.70 9.89 -4.21
CA PHE A 237 -5.93 8.81 -3.58
C PHE A 237 -4.49 9.25 -3.27
N LYS A 238 -3.82 9.92 -4.22
CA LYS A 238 -2.46 10.43 -4.03
C LYS A 238 -2.32 11.37 -2.83
N LYS A 239 -3.33 12.22 -2.57
CA LYS A 239 -3.32 13.13 -1.41
C LYS A 239 -3.34 12.35 -0.10
N GLY A 240 -4.23 11.37 0.01
CA GLY A 240 -4.30 10.48 1.18
C GLY A 240 -3.03 9.64 1.34
N TYR A 241 -2.53 9.07 0.23
CA TYR A 241 -1.34 8.24 0.21
C TYR A 241 -0.10 9.01 0.67
N LYS A 242 0.12 10.23 0.16
CA LYS A 242 1.29 11.05 0.51
C LYS A 242 1.31 11.44 1.99
N LYS A 243 0.14 11.67 2.59
CA LYS A 243 0.02 11.91 4.03
C LYS A 243 0.50 10.69 4.83
N LEU A 244 -0.01 9.50 4.50
CA LEU A 244 0.37 8.26 5.18
C LEU A 244 1.83 7.91 4.98
N GLU A 245 2.38 8.13 3.77
CA GLU A 245 3.81 7.97 3.51
C GLU A 245 4.66 8.82 4.47
N LEU A 246 4.34 10.11 4.61
CA LEU A 246 5.09 11.01 5.48
C LEU A 246 5.02 10.55 6.94
N ASP A 247 3.85 10.13 7.40
CA ASP A 247 3.66 9.62 8.77
C ASP A 247 4.51 8.37 9.03
N ILE A 248 4.64 7.48 8.05
CA ILE A 248 5.48 6.27 8.15
C ILE A 248 6.97 6.63 8.15
N ARG A 249 7.39 7.59 7.31
CA ARG A 249 8.79 8.04 7.24
C ARG A 249 9.22 8.80 8.49
N MET A 250 8.35 9.58 9.12
CA MET A 250 8.68 10.34 10.34
C MET A 250 8.78 9.47 11.61
N LYS A 251 8.15 8.29 11.60
CA LYS A 251 8.18 7.35 12.73
C LYS A 251 9.38 6.39 12.70
N ASN A 252 10.20 6.44 11.65
CA ASN A 252 11.41 5.64 11.48
C ASN A 252 12.66 6.52 11.48
#